data_AF-A0A8S0FN77-F1
#
_entry.id   AF-A0A8S0FN77-F1
#
_cell.length_a   1.000
_cell.length_b   1.000
_cell.length_c   1.000
_cell.angle_alpha   90.00
_cell.angle_beta   90.00
_cell.angle_gamma   90.00
#
_symmetry.space_group_name_H-M   'P 1'
#
loop_
_entity.id
_entity.type
_entity.pdbx_description
1 polymer ?
#
loop_
_entity_poly.entity_id
_entity_poly.type
_entity_poly.pdbx_seq_one_letter_code
_entity_poly.pdbx_strand_id
1 'polypeptide(L)'
;MYIPEDDRATLCVSSQVGCALECKFCSTAQQGFNRNLRVSEIIGQVWRAAKIVGAAKVTGQRPITNVVMMGMGEPLLNLNNVVPAMEIMLDDFGFGLSKRRVTLSTSGVVPALDKLGDMIDVALAISLHAPNDEIRDEIVPMDT
;
A
#
# COMPACT_ATOMS: atom_id res chain seq x y z
N MET A 1 10.09 -0.75 0.55
CA MET A 1 11.25 -0.17 -0.20
C MET A 1 11.28 1.33 0.03
N TYR A 2 12.43 1.90 0.41
CA TYR A 2 12.60 3.35 0.59
C TYR A 2 13.20 3.98 -0.67
N ILE A 3 12.59 5.06 -1.17
CA ILE A 3 12.90 5.69 -2.45
C ILE A 3 13.05 7.20 -2.21
N PRO A 4 14.29 7.70 -2.01
CA PRO A 4 14.54 9.13 -1.84
C PRO A 4 14.59 9.83 -3.20
N GLU A 5 14.05 11.05 -3.25
CA GLU A 5 14.11 12.00 -4.36
C GLU A 5 14.45 13.39 -3.81
N ASP A 6 14.70 14.36 -4.70
CA ASP A 6 15.14 15.71 -4.30
C ASP A 6 14.11 16.43 -3.40
N ASP A 7 12.81 16.25 -3.67
CA ASP A 7 11.71 16.96 -3.00
C ASP A 7 10.83 16.07 -2.11
N ARG A 8 11.07 14.76 -2.12
CA ARG A 8 10.24 13.79 -1.40
C ARG A 8 10.99 12.51 -1.05
N ALA A 9 10.47 11.79 -0.06
CA ALA A 9 10.92 10.47 0.32
C ALA A 9 9.72 9.51 0.36
N THR A 10 9.70 8.55 -0.57
CA THR A 10 8.59 7.61 -0.73
C THR A 10 8.92 6.27 -0.08
N LEU A 11 7.98 5.73 0.70
CA LEU A 11 8.06 4.38 1.22
C LEU A 11 6.98 3.49 0.59
N CYS A 12 7.42 2.44 -0.09
CA CYS A 12 6.57 1.35 -0.55
C CYS A 12 6.41 0.30 0.54
N VAL A 13 5.15 0.02 0.92
CA VAL A 13 4.75 -0.81 2.07
C VAL A 13 3.91 -2.01 1.61
N SER A 14 4.20 -3.19 2.18
CA SER A 14 3.45 -4.43 1.93
C SER A 14 2.18 -4.50 2.78
N SER A 15 1.12 -5.10 2.24
CA SER A 15 -0.18 -5.32 2.90
C SER A 15 -0.42 -6.78 3.27
N GLN A 16 0.24 -7.74 2.62
CA GLN A 16 0.11 -9.18 2.87
C GLN A 16 1.48 -9.88 2.80
N VAL A 17 1.53 -11.14 3.27
CA VAL A 17 2.64 -12.06 2.98
C VAL A 17 2.23 -12.91 1.79
N GLY A 18 2.85 -12.65 0.64
CA GLY A 18 2.39 -13.18 -0.64
C GLY A 18 1.21 -12.38 -1.19
N CYS A 19 0.57 -12.89 -2.25
CA CYS A 19 -0.62 -12.30 -2.84
C CYS A 19 -1.50 -13.41 -3.43
N ALA A 20 -2.82 -13.32 -3.23
CA ALA A 20 -3.76 -14.28 -3.82
C ALA A 20 -4.06 -13.98 -5.29
N LEU A 21 -3.78 -12.75 -5.74
CA LEU A 21 -3.96 -12.38 -7.14
C LEU A 21 -2.83 -12.96 -7.99
N GLU A 22 -3.20 -13.71 -9.02
CA GLU A 22 -2.28 -14.44 -9.89
C GLU A 22 -1.77 -13.59 -11.07
N CYS A 23 -1.47 -12.31 -10.82
CA CYS A 23 -0.93 -11.41 -11.84
C CYS A 23 0.35 -12.02 -12.44
N LYS A 24 0.34 -12.38 -13.73
CA LYS A 24 1.40 -13.22 -14.34
C LYS A 24 2.77 -12.53 -14.39
N PHE A 25 2.79 -11.20 -14.36
CA PHE A 25 4.02 -10.41 -14.32
C PHE A 25 4.56 -10.17 -12.89
N CYS A 26 3.81 -10.55 -11.85
CA CYS A 26 4.14 -10.24 -10.47
C CYS A 26 4.89 -11.40 -9.80
N SER A 27 6.13 -11.15 -9.36
CA SER A 27 6.92 -12.17 -8.63
C SER A 27 6.26 -12.59 -7.30
N THR A 28 5.48 -11.73 -6.66
CA THR A 28 4.75 -12.07 -5.44
C THR A 28 3.62 -13.08 -5.71
N ALA A 29 3.00 -13.04 -6.88
CA ALA A 29 1.96 -13.99 -7.26
C ALA A 29 2.50 -15.43 -7.33
N GLN A 30 3.73 -15.61 -7.83
CA GLN A 30 4.39 -16.92 -7.93
C GLN A 30 4.63 -17.59 -6.57
N GLN A 31 4.66 -16.81 -5.49
CA GLN A 31 4.84 -17.32 -4.12
C GLN A 31 3.50 -17.78 -3.50
N GLY A 32 2.38 -17.45 -4.14
CA GLY A 32 1.03 -17.66 -3.60
C GLY A 32 0.71 -16.76 -2.42
N PHE A 33 -0.48 -16.94 -1.86
CA PHE A 33 -0.93 -16.25 -0.65
C PHE A 33 -0.61 -17.05 0.61
N ASN A 34 -0.12 -16.37 1.65
CA ASN A 34 0.06 -16.97 2.96
C ASN A 34 -0.92 -16.39 3.99
N ARG A 35 -0.81 -15.08 4.28
CA ARG A 35 -1.65 -14.42 5.28
C ARG A 35 -1.71 -12.91 5.09
N ASN A 36 -2.73 -12.32 5.69
CA ASN A 36 -2.81 -10.87 5.89
C ASN A 36 -1.79 -10.39 6.95
N LEU A 37 -1.21 -9.21 6.72
CA LEU A 37 -0.44 -8.51 7.74
C LEU A 37 -1.38 -7.83 8.73
N ARG A 38 -1.00 -7.85 10.01
CA ARG A 38 -1.67 -7.10 11.08
C ARG A 38 -1.35 -5.61 10.96
N VAL A 39 -2.19 -4.75 11.55
CA VAL A 39 -1.96 -3.29 11.64
C VAL A 39 -0.52 -2.97 12.05
N SER A 40 -0.01 -3.60 13.12
CA SER A 40 1.35 -3.38 13.64
C SER A 40 2.46 -3.80 12.67
N GLU A 41 2.20 -4.76 11.79
CA GLU A 41 3.16 -5.22 10.78
C GLU A 41 3.16 -4.28 9.56
N ILE A 42 2.03 -3.67 9.23
CA ILE A 42 1.94 -2.66 8.16
C ILE A 42 2.57 -1.35 8.64
N ILE A 43 2.05 -0.75 9.71
CA ILE A 43 2.57 0.53 10.21
C ILE A 43 3.99 0.39 10.77
N GLY A 44 4.35 -0.80 11.24
CA GLY A 44 5.70 -1.14 11.68
C GLY A 44 6.76 -1.02 10.58
N GLN A 45 6.39 -1.21 9.30
CA GLN A 45 7.30 -0.96 8.18
C GLN A 45 7.64 0.53 8.08
N VAL A 46 6.65 1.42 8.20
CA VAL A 46 6.84 2.88 8.21
C VAL A 46 7.69 3.29 9.40
N TRP A 47 7.34 2.80 10.60
CA TRP A 47 8.08 3.08 11.82
C TRP A 47 9.53 2.64 11.76
N ARG A 48 9.79 1.42 11.27
CA ARG A 48 11.14 0.86 11.15
C ARG A 48 11.97 1.67 10.17
N ALA A 49 11.41 1.98 9.00
CA ALA A 49 12.08 2.80 7.99
C ALA A 49 12.39 4.21 8.53
N ALA A 50 11.42 4.87 9.15
CA ALA A 50 11.60 6.19 9.76
C ALA A 50 12.70 6.19 10.84
N LYS A 51 12.78 5.14 11.66
CA LYS A 51 13.83 4.99 12.67
C LYS A 51 15.23 4.83 12.06
N ILE A 52 15.36 4.07 10.97
CA ILE A 52 16.64 3.82 10.30
C ILE A 52 17.12 5.08 9.55
N VAL A 53 16.22 5.74 8.81
CA VAL A 53 16.55 6.96 8.05
C VAL A 53 16.82 8.13 8.99
N GLY A 54 16.09 8.21 10.10
CA GLY A 54 16.24 9.24 11.12
C GLY A 54 14.90 9.88 11.43
N ALA A 55 14.41 9.70 12.65
CA ALA A 55 13.10 10.21 13.04
C ALA A 55 13.05 11.75 12.99
N ALA A 56 11.89 12.31 12.64
CA ALA A 56 11.73 13.75 12.40
C ALA A 56 12.18 14.63 13.58
N LYS A 57 11.92 14.20 14.81
CA LYS A 57 12.34 14.92 16.03
C LYS A 57 13.83 14.80 16.34
N VAL A 58 14.54 13.91 15.65
CA VAL A 58 15.99 13.68 15.82
C VAL A 58 16.78 14.43 14.75
N THR A 59 16.34 14.38 13.50
CA THR A 59 17.04 14.99 12.35
C THR A 59 16.52 16.39 11.99
N GLY A 60 15.35 16.78 12.48
CA GLY A 60 14.66 18.01 12.08
C GLY A 60 13.97 17.92 10.71
N GLN A 61 14.07 16.78 10.02
CA GLN A 61 13.48 16.55 8.70
C GLN A 61 12.61 15.29 8.72
N ARG A 62 11.45 15.31 8.04
CA ARG A 62 10.60 14.12 7.95
C ARG A 62 11.33 13.05 7.11
N PRO A 63 11.58 11.84 7.65
CA PRO A 63 12.27 10.79 6.91
C PRO A 63 11.45 10.22 5.77
N ILE A 64 10.12 10.31 5.85
CA ILE A 64 9.17 9.79 4.87
C ILE A 64 8.14 10.87 4.66
N THR A 65 7.92 11.26 3.40
CA THR A 65 6.92 12.25 3.01
C THR A 65 5.76 11.60 2.28
N ASN A 66 5.96 10.44 1.67
CA ASN A 66 4.99 9.73 0.85
C ASN A 66 4.97 8.24 1.20
N VAL A 67 3.79 7.64 1.27
CA VAL A 67 3.62 6.19 1.45
C VAL A 67 2.75 5.64 0.32
N VAL A 68 3.18 4.54 -0.27
CA VAL A 68 2.44 3.83 -1.32
C VAL A 68 2.22 2.38 -0.91
N MET A 69 0.98 1.91 -0.99
CA MET A 69 0.60 0.51 -0.74
C MET A 69 0.83 -0.33 -2.00
N MET A 70 2.07 -0.37 -2.46
CA MET A 70 2.52 -1.05 -3.69
C MET A 70 3.57 -2.14 -3.39
N GLY A 71 3.64 -2.60 -2.14
CA GLY A 71 4.48 -3.72 -1.74
C GLY A 71 3.84 -5.06 -2.09
N MET A 72 4.12 -6.07 -1.28
CA MET A 72 3.49 -7.39 -1.45
C MET A 72 2.03 -7.36 -0.98
N GLY A 73 1.14 -7.94 -1.80
CA GLY A 73 -0.27 -8.15 -1.48
C GLY A 73 -1.24 -7.18 -2.15
N GLU A 74 -2.53 -7.55 -2.15
CA GLU A 74 -3.64 -6.69 -2.58
C GLU A 74 -4.23 -5.99 -1.34
N PRO A 75 -4.06 -4.66 -1.18
CA PRO A 75 -4.53 -3.93 0.00
C PRO A 75 -6.03 -4.05 0.25
N LEU A 76 -6.85 -4.12 -0.81
CA LEU A 76 -8.31 -4.25 -0.67
C LEU A 76 -8.75 -5.61 -0.10
N LEU A 77 -7.90 -6.63 -0.15
CA LEU A 77 -8.15 -7.93 0.50
C LEU A 77 -7.70 -7.96 1.97
N ASN A 78 -7.25 -6.82 2.52
CA ASN A 78 -6.82 -6.68 3.91
C ASN A 78 -7.32 -5.37 4.57
N LEU A 79 -8.52 -4.90 4.22
CA LEU A 79 -9.07 -3.61 4.72
C LEU A 79 -9.05 -3.49 6.25
N ASN A 80 -9.37 -4.56 6.97
CA ASN A 80 -9.40 -4.57 8.45
C ASN A 80 -8.07 -4.16 9.09
N ASN A 81 -6.94 -4.34 8.40
CA ASN A 81 -5.62 -3.95 8.89
C ASN A 81 -5.03 -2.76 8.13
N VAL A 82 -5.32 -2.65 6.84
CA VAL A 82 -4.82 -1.57 5.98
C VAL A 82 -5.43 -0.23 6.36
N VAL A 83 -6.74 -0.16 6.61
CA VAL A 83 -7.40 1.11 6.97
C VAL A 83 -6.85 1.68 8.28
N PRO A 84 -6.82 0.94 9.41
CA PRO A 84 -6.25 1.48 10.65
C PRO A 84 -4.78 1.85 10.54
N ALA A 85 -4.00 1.14 9.70
CA ALA A 85 -2.61 1.50 9.46
C ALA A 85 -2.50 2.84 8.70
N MET A 86 -3.33 3.06 7.67
CA MET A 86 -3.36 4.34 6.95
C MET A 86 -3.88 5.48 7.82
N GLU A 87 -4.86 5.24 8.71
CA GLU A 87 -5.29 6.24 9.70
C GLU A 87 -4.09 6.73 10.54
N ILE A 88 -3.24 5.84 11.04
CA ILE A 88 -2.02 6.21 11.78
C ILE A 88 -1.01 6.96 10.89
N MET A 89 -0.94 6.64 9.59
CA MET A 89 -0.09 7.40 8.66
C MET A 89 -0.56 8.85 8.50
N LEU A 90 -1.88 9.06 8.51
CA LEU A 90 -2.51 10.37 8.35
C LEU A 90 -2.57 11.18 9.66
N ASP A 91 -2.68 10.51 10.80
CA ASP A 91 -2.82 11.13 12.12
C ASP A 91 -1.64 12.06 12.46
N ASP A 92 -1.93 13.26 12.96
CA ASP A 92 -0.94 14.27 13.36
C ASP A 92 -0.04 13.81 14.52
N PHE A 93 -0.54 12.94 15.40
CA PHE A 93 0.24 12.28 16.45
C PHE A 93 0.97 11.02 15.94
N GLY A 94 0.60 10.53 14.75
CA GLY A 94 1.27 9.46 14.02
C GLY A 94 2.40 9.99 13.14
N PHE A 95 2.23 9.88 11.82
CA PHE A 95 3.19 10.39 10.83
C PHE A 95 2.77 11.72 10.19
N GLY A 96 1.54 12.17 10.42
CA GLY A 96 0.99 13.45 9.95
C GLY A 96 1.08 13.63 8.45
N LEU A 97 0.94 12.55 7.67
CA LEU A 97 1.00 12.60 6.21
C LEU A 97 -0.31 13.14 5.66
N SER A 98 -0.24 13.95 4.61
CA SER A 98 -1.44 14.36 3.88
C SER A 98 -2.08 13.14 3.20
N LYS A 99 -3.42 13.10 3.14
CA LYS A 99 -4.16 12.10 2.33
C LYS A 99 -3.72 12.04 0.87
N ARG A 100 -3.19 13.13 0.31
CA ARG A 100 -2.64 13.19 -1.05
C ARG A 100 -1.28 12.48 -1.20
N ARG A 101 -0.64 12.12 -0.07
CA ARG A 101 0.68 11.49 -0.01
C ARG A 101 0.63 10.07 0.56
N VAL A 102 -0.56 9.55 0.85
CA VAL A 102 -0.81 8.14 1.17
C VAL A 102 -1.63 7.58 0.02
N THR A 103 -1.01 6.70 -0.78
CA THR A 103 -1.64 6.14 -1.98
C THR A 103 -1.91 4.65 -1.80
N LEU A 104 -3.16 4.24 -1.92
CA LEU A 104 -3.55 2.83 -2.02
C LEU A 104 -3.54 2.42 -3.50
N SER A 105 -2.84 1.33 -3.82
CA SER A 105 -2.87 0.73 -5.16
C SER A 105 -3.71 -0.54 -5.13
N THR A 106 -4.52 -0.77 -6.16
CA THR A 106 -5.35 -1.98 -6.26
C THR A 106 -5.41 -2.51 -7.69
N SER A 107 -5.49 -3.84 -7.82
CA SER A 107 -5.80 -4.53 -9.08
C SER A 107 -7.30 -4.57 -9.39
N GLY A 108 -8.17 -4.06 -8.51
CA GLY A 108 -9.58 -3.82 -8.84
C GLY A 108 -10.60 -4.73 -8.15
N VAL A 109 -10.49 -4.95 -6.84
CA VAL A 109 -11.52 -5.65 -6.05
C VAL A 109 -12.70 -4.69 -5.78
N VAL A 110 -13.59 -4.53 -6.76
CA VAL A 110 -14.64 -3.49 -6.78
C VAL A 110 -15.49 -3.45 -5.49
N PRO A 111 -16.04 -4.56 -4.96
CA PRO A 111 -16.85 -4.49 -3.73
C PRO A 111 -16.07 -4.04 -2.49
N ALA A 112 -14.75 -4.26 -2.47
CA ALA A 112 -13.88 -3.78 -1.41
C ALA A 112 -13.46 -2.32 -1.62
N LEU A 113 -13.40 -1.85 -2.88
CA LEU A 113 -13.17 -0.45 -3.20
C LEU A 113 -14.33 0.44 -2.75
N ASP A 114 -15.58 -0.02 -2.97
CA ASP A 114 -16.76 0.69 -2.47
C ASP A 114 -16.71 0.82 -0.94
N LYS A 115 -16.41 -0.29 -0.24
CA LYS A 115 -16.23 -0.28 1.22
C LYS A 115 -15.11 0.65 1.67
N LEU A 116 -14.00 0.73 0.93
CA LEU A 116 -12.91 1.65 1.27
C LEU A 116 -13.40 3.11 1.25
N GLY A 117 -14.23 3.48 0.26
CA GLY A 117 -14.80 4.82 0.14
C GLY A 117 -15.67 5.24 1.33
N ASP A 118 -16.33 4.27 1.99
CA ASP A 118 -17.10 4.51 3.22
C ASP A 118 -16.23 4.61 4.48
N MET A 119 -14.97 4.16 4.42
CA MET A 119 -14.08 4.03 5.57
C MET A 119 -13.01 5.13 5.66
N ILE A 120 -12.36 5.48 4.54
CA ILE A 120 -11.22 6.40 4.54
C ILE A 120 -11.01 7.08 3.18
N ASP A 121 -10.59 8.34 3.20
CA ASP A 121 -10.24 9.13 2.00
C ASP A 121 -8.71 9.22 1.83
N VAL A 122 -8.19 8.53 0.83
CA VAL A 122 -6.76 8.44 0.47
C VAL A 122 -6.57 8.57 -1.05
N ALA A 123 -5.35 8.88 -1.49
CA ALA A 123 -5.05 8.83 -2.92
C ALA A 123 -5.19 7.39 -3.46
N LEU A 124 -5.73 7.24 -4.67
CA LEU A 124 -5.96 5.94 -5.29
C LEU A 124 -5.09 5.80 -6.55
N ALA A 125 -4.49 4.62 -6.71
CA ALA A 125 -3.86 4.17 -7.94
C ALA A 125 -4.50 2.85 -8.40
N ILE A 126 -4.73 2.71 -9.70
CA ILE A 126 -5.36 1.53 -10.29
C ILE A 126 -4.34 0.81 -11.16
N SER A 127 -4.09 -0.46 -10.84
CA SER A 127 -3.22 -1.37 -11.58
C SER A 127 -3.97 -1.93 -12.80
N LEU A 128 -4.13 -1.11 -13.84
CA LEU A 128 -4.93 -1.47 -15.03
C LEU A 128 -4.19 -2.47 -15.94
N HIS A 129 -2.94 -2.16 -16.29
CA HIS A 129 -2.00 -2.97 -17.08
C HIS A 129 -2.40 -3.41 -18.52
N ALA A 130 -3.64 -3.16 -18.96
CA ALA A 130 -4.09 -3.48 -20.31
C ALA A 130 -5.08 -2.42 -20.85
N PRO A 131 -5.16 -2.22 -22.18
CA PRO A 131 -6.10 -1.28 -22.80
C PRO A 131 -7.50 -1.88 -23.04
N ASN A 132 -7.67 -3.21 -22.90
CA ASN A 132 -8.92 -3.93 -23.10
C ASN A 132 -8.98 -5.17 -22.20
N ASP A 133 -10.18 -5.73 -22.05
CA ASP A 133 -10.44 -6.86 -21.14
C ASP A 133 -9.77 -8.16 -21.59
N GLU A 134 -9.74 -8.44 -22.90
CA GLU A 134 -9.11 -9.66 -23.45
C GLU A 134 -7.64 -9.78 -23.02
N ILE A 135 -6.86 -8.71 -23.17
CA ILE A 135 -5.47 -8.68 -22.72
C ILE A 135 -5.40 -8.69 -21.18
N ARG A 136 -6.32 -7.96 -20.52
CA ARG A 136 -6.30 -7.82 -19.06
C ARG A 136 -6.51 -9.16 -18.36
N ASP A 137 -7.46 -9.96 -18.83
CA ASP A 137 -7.78 -11.27 -18.28
C ASP A 137 -6.60 -12.23 -18.40
N GLU A 138 -5.77 -12.07 -19.44
CA GLU A 138 -4.55 -12.85 -19.57
C GLU A 138 -3.47 -12.45 -18.56
N ILE A 139 -3.31 -11.16 -18.23
CA ILE A 139 -2.18 -10.66 -17.43
C ILE A 139 -2.49 -10.44 -15.94
N VAL A 140 -3.74 -10.09 -15.61
CA VAL A 140 -4.28 -9.86 -14.26
C VAL A 140 -5.54 -10.71 -14.14
N PRO A 141 -5.39 -12.03 -13.92
CA PRO A 141 -6.55 -12.89 -13.67
C PRO A 141 -7.22 -12.42 -12.38
N MET A 142 -8.49 -12.03 -12.47
CA MET A 142 -9.34 -11.84 -11.30
C MET A 142 -10.41 -12.92 -11.35
N ASP A 143 -10.50 -13.73 -10.29
CA ASP A 143 -11.56 -14.73 -10.17
C ASP A 143 -12.93 -14.04 -10.31
N THR A 144 -13.74 -14.55 -11.23
CA THR A 144 -15.13 -14.12 -11.48
C THR A 144 -16.08 -14.74 -10.47
#